data_AF-A0AAV6APC2-F1
#
_entry.id   AF-A0AAV6APC2-F1
#
_cell.length_a   1.000
_cell.length_b   1.000
_cell.length_c   1.000
_cell.angle_alpha   90.00
_cell.angle_beta   90.00
_cell.angle_gamma   90.00
#
_symmetry.space_group_name_H-M   'P 1'
#
loop_
_entity.id
_entity.type
_entity.pdbx_description
1 polymer ?
#
loop_
_entity_poly.entity_id
_entity_poly.type
_entity_poly.pdbx_seq_one_letter_code
_entity_poly.pdbx_strand_id
1 'polypeptide(L)' 'MIAYGLAVLKLPPDQFWSLTPRELAAMLGPSRPSPAPGRAHLAALMRAHPDIPAGG' A
#
# COMPACT_ATOMS: atom_id res chain seq x y z
N MET A 1 -3.04 -0.93 -0.04
CA MET A 1 -2.54 -2.32 -0.10
C MET A 1 -1.00 -2.40 -0.29
N ILE A 2 -0.20 -1.36 0.05
CA ILE A 2 1.25 -1.34 -0.29
C ILE A 2 2.16 -1.59 0.93
N ALA A 3 1.73 -1.29 2.17
CA ALA A 3 2.63 -1.33 3.33
C ALA A 3 2.74 -2.67 4.08
N TYR A 4 1.85 -3.64 3.82
CA TYR A 4 1.83 -4.89 4.62
C TYR A 4 2.73 -6.01 4.08
N GLY A 5 3.14 -5.92 2.81
CA GLY A 5 3.84 -7.00 2.12
C GLY A 5 5.27 -7.27 2.63
N LEU A 6 6.02 -6.22 2.98
CA LEU A 6 7.42 -6.37 3.41
C LEU A 6 7.55 -6.74 4.90
N ALA A 7 6.57 -6.42 5.75
CA ALA A 7 6.66 -6.63 7.19
C ALA A 7 6.13 -8.02 7.65
N VAL A 8 5.15 -8.59 6.95
CA VAL A 8 4.45 -9.81 7.41
C VAL A 8 5.05 -11.09 6.82
N LEU A 9 5.64 -11.01 5.63
CA LEU A 9 6.01 -12.17 4.82
C LEU A 9 7.50 -12.54 4.91
N LYS A 10 8.35 -11.65 5.46
CA LYS A 10 9.83 -11.82 5.54
C LYS A 10 10.52 -12.15 4.21
N LEU A 11 9.88 -11.88 3.07
CA LEU A 11 10.50 -12.12 1.78
C LEU A 11 11.62 -11.11 1.48
N PRO A 12 12.71 -11.55 0.81
CA PRO A 12 13.65 -10.64 0.17
C PRO A 12 12.91 -9.67 -0.79
N PRO A 13 13.31 -8.38 -0.88
CA PRO A 13 12.64 -7.39 -1.72
C PRO A 13 12.48 -7.82 -3.18
N ASP A 14 13.50 -8.44 -3.76
CA ASP A 14 13.49 -8.88 -5.17
C ASP A 14 12.45 -9.96 -5.41
N GLN A 15 12.28 -10.85 -4.44
CA GLN A 15 11.33 -11.94 -4.51
C GLN A 15 9.90 -11.41 -4.32
N PHE A 16 9.73 -10.40 -3.47
CA PHE A 16 8.46 -9.70 -3.31
C PHE A 16 8.01 -8.99 -4.60
N TRP A 17 8.90 -8.27 -5.26
CA TRP A 17 8.60 -7.57 -6.52
C TRP A 17 8.42 -8.51 -7.72
N SER A 18 8.95 -9.72 -7.65
CA SER A 18 8.75 -10.74 -8.67
C SER A 18 7.40 -11.45 -8.56
N LEU A 19 6.69 -11.33 -7.43
CA LEU A 19 5.40 -11.96 -7.23
C LEU A 19 4.30 -11.24 -8.03
N THR A 20 3.41 -12.03 -8.62
CA THR A 20 2.20 -11.49 -9.22
C THR A 20 1.20 -11.08 -8.15
N PRO A 21 0.31 -10.09 -8.41
CA PRO A 21 -0.73 -9.69 -7.46
C PRO A 21 -1.62 -10.85 -6.97
N ARG A 22 -1.81 -11.88 -7.81
CA ARG A 22 -2.60 -13.07 -7.50
C ARG A 22 -1.88 -13.99 -6.51
N GLU A 23 -0.57 -14.18 -6.67
CA GLU A 23 0.25 -14.96 -5.72
C GLU A 23 0.36 -14.25 -4.37
N LEU A 24 0.54 -12.93 -4.39
CA LEU A 24 0.52 -12.11 -3.19
C LEU A 24 -0.80 -12.25 -2.42
N ALA A 25 -1.94 -12.20 -3.13
CA ALA A 25 -3.25 -12.37 -2.54
C ALA A 25 -3.46 -13.78 -1.93
N ALA A 26 -2.90 -14.82 -2.55
CA ALA A 26 -2.94 -16.18 -2.01
C ALA A 26 -2.12 -16.32 -0.71
N MET A 27 -0.95 -15.68 -0.64
CA MET A 27 -0.06 -15.72 0.55
C MET A 27 -0.59 -14.88 1.72
N LEU A 28 -1.23 -13.74 1.43
CA LEU A 28 -1.81 -12.84 2.45
C LEU A 28 -3.11 -13.37 3.06
N GLY A 29 -3.70 -14.42 2.47
CA GLY A 29 -5.02 -14.91 2.86
C GLY A 29 -6.15 -13.97 2.43
N PRO A 30 -7.40 -14.25 2.83
CA PRO A 30 -8.56 -13.46 2.43
C PRO A 30 -8.45 -12.01 2.93
N SER A 31 -8.03 -11.11 2.04
CA SER A 31 -8.14 -9.68 2.27
C SER A 31 -9.60 -9.28 2.16
N ARG A 32 -10.15 -8.65 3.21
CA ARG A 32 -11.47 -8.02 3.06
C ARG A 32 -11.37 -6.99 1.93
N PRO A 33 -12.30 -7.01 0.95
CA PRO A 33 -12.36 -5.95 -0.04
C PRO A 33 -12.60 -4.64 0.71
N SER A 34 -11.57 -3.80 0.73
CA SER A 34 -11.70 -2.44 1.22
C SER A 34 -12.11 -1.56 0.04
N PRO A 35 -13.15 -0.74 0.16
CA PRO A 35 -13.53 0.17 -0.90
C PRO A 35 -12.33 1.06 -1.26
N ALA A 36 -12.13 1.29 -2.56
CA ALA A 36 -11.12 2.24 -3.00
C ALA A 36 -11.37 3.61 -2.31
N PRO A 37 -10.33 4.29 -1.79
CA PRO A 37 -10.51 5.58 -1.17
C PRO A 37 -11.21 6.54 -2.13
N GLY A 38 -12.31 7.15 -1.68
CA GLY A 38 -13.00 8.17 -2.47
C GLY A 38 -12.15 9.43 -2.64
N ARG A 39 -12.52 10.30 -3.59
CA ARG A 39 -11.81 11.56 -3.87
C ARG A 39 -11.63 12.44 -2.64
N ALA A 40 -12.63 12.45 -1.74
CA ALA A 40 -12.54 13.20 -0.48
C ALA A 40 -11.44 12.67 0.46
N HIS A 41 -11.24 11.35 0.49
CA HIS A 41 -10.19 10.73 1.30
C HIS A 41 -8.80 11.04 0.74
N LEU A 42 -8.65 11.04 -0.59
CA LEU A 42 -7.43 11.49 -1.25
C LEU A 42 -7.12 12.97 -0.92
N ALA A 43 -8.11 13.85 -1.00
CA ALA A 43 -7.95 15.26 -0.67
C ALA A 43 -7.57 15.49 0.81
N ALA A 44 -8.04 14.63 1.73
CA ALA A 44 -7.62 14.66 3.13
C ALA A 44 -6.14 14.25 3.29
N LEU A 45 -5.70 13.20 2.58
CA LEU A 45 -4.30 12.76 2.60
C LEU A 45 -3.34 13.82 2.06
N MET A 46 -3.67 14.47 0.94
CA MET A 46 -2.83 15.52 0.36
C MET A 46 -2.64 16.71 1.31
N ARG A 47 -3.66 17.05 2.10
CA ARG A 47 -3.55 18.10 3.13
C ARG A 47 -2.70 17.67 4.33
N ALA A 48 -2.76 16.39 4.70
CA ALA A 48 -2.00 15.85 5.81
C ALA A 48 -0.51 15.64 5.47
N HIS A 49 -0.21 15.39 4.20
CA HIS A 49 1.14 15.12 3.68
C HIS A 49 1.43 15.98 2.45
N PRO A 50 1.69 17.28 2.62
CA PRO A 50 2.02 18.16 1.51
C PRO A 50 3.39 17.80 0.91
N ASP A 51 3.48 17.74 -0.42
CA ASP A 51 4.72 17.41 -1.16
C ASP A 51 5.81 18.48 -1.03
N ILE A 52 5.40 19.72 -0.71
CA ILE A 52 6.30 20.85 -0.51
C ILE A 52 6.37 21.11 0.99
N PRO A 53 7.56 21.02 1.64
CA PRO A 53 7.70 21.47 3.00
C PRO A 53 7.37 22.96 3.07
N ALA A 54 6.50 23.35 4.00
CA ALA A 54 6.21 24.75 4.27
C ALA A 54 7.46 25.40 4.91
N GLY A 55 8.41 25.82 4.08
CA GLY A 55 9.63 26.50 4.53
C GLY A 55 10.72 26.46 3.48
N GLY A 56 10.86 27.54 2.72
CA GLY A 56 12.12 27.97 2.11
C GLY A 56 12.88 28.86 3.07
#